data_AF-A0A3D1USX7-F1
#
_entry.id   AF-A0A3D1USX7-F1
#
_cell.length_a   1.000
_cell.length_b   1.000
_cell.length_c   1.000
_cell.angle_alpha   90.00
_cell.angle_beta   90.00
_cell.angle_gamma   90.00
#
_symmetry.space_group_name_H-M   'P 1'
#
loop_
_entity.id
_entity.type
_entity.pdbx_description
1 polymer ?
#
loop_
_entity_poly.entity_id
_entity_poly.type
_entity_poly.pdbx_seq_one_letter_code
_entity_poly.pdbx_strand_id
1 'polypeptide(L)'
;MFDLAKRNGFDRVCIYNTGWNRFGFDSGYPTRLPPNPERGTYEDFRNAAEYGRSLSDGFIYSVHDNYIDCYKNSPEYYVEEMVHNKNGAPVKGGIWRGGRCTVMCSAVSLKYAARDFPEIARMTGRGSIYIDVMGFVPPHACRHPEHPQTRKEDLKSRRRLFALARKEFGSVATEAAPADYCADVVDLGAFFFFTQKIHPGFIDPVPIPLWQLVYHDSVLGYTGEGLCGYSGGDYLAMTALYGLLPTSLDETGRRFSFELRSAYCAEMLSHEFLPVAGENGGKAFAARTVFSDGTEVVANCSDEPLTFGKLILDSHSFHIGKKTS
;
A
#
# COMPACT_ATOMS: atom_id res chain seq x y z
N MET A 1 -5.32 -17.85 7.94
CA MET A 1 -5.15 -16.41 8.27
C MET A 1 -6.36 -15.86 9.02
N PHE A 2 -7.58 -15.92 8.48
CA PHE A 2 -8.76 -15.40 9.19
C PHE A 2 -9.02 -16.05 10.56
N ASP A 3 -8.81 -17.37 10.71
CA ASP A 3 -8.92 -18.01 12.04
C ASP A 3 -7.89 -17.50 13.03
N LEU A 4 -6.67 -17.18 12.56
CA LEU A 4 -5.65 -16.59 13.42
C LEU A 4 -6.09 -15.19 13.86
N ALA A 5 -6.53 -14.35 12.92
CA ALA A 5 -7.06 -13.03 13.22
C ALA A 5 -8.22 -13.08 14.23
N LYS A 6 -9.19 -13.97 14.00
CA LYS A 6 -10.35 -14.13 14.89
C LYS A 6 -9.93 -14.59 16.28
N ARG A 7 -9.06 -15.61 16.39
CA ARG A 7 -8.54 -16.10 17.66
C ARG A 7 -7.77 -15.02 18.42
N ASN A 8 -7.04 -14.17 17.71
CA ASN A 8 -6.28 -13.06 18.30
C ASN A 8 -7.16 -11.81 18.50
N GLY A 9 -8.48 -11.90 18.31
CA GLY A 9 -9.42 -10.84 18.68
C GLY A 9 -9.52 -9.68 17.70
N PHE A 10 -9.09 -9.84 16.44
CA PHE A 10 -9.32 -8.86 15.39
C PHE A 10 -10.76 -8.94 14.89
N ASP A 11 -11.36 -7.77 14.63
CA ASP A 11 -12.67 -7.61 14.01
C ASP A 11 -12.57 -7.14 12.54
N ARG A 12 -11.42 -6.59 12.14
CA ARG A 12 -11.15 -6.12 10.77
C ARG A 12 -9.79 -6.63 10.28
N VAL A 13 -9.77 -7.22 9.09
CA VAL A 13 -8.56 -7.68 8.39
C VAL A 13 -8.81 -7.60 6.89
N CYS A 14 -7.85 -7.08 6.12
CA CYS A 14 -7.87 -7.15 4.67
C CYS A 14 -6.65 -7.95 4.18
N ILE A 15 -6.89 -8.98 3.37
CA ILE A 15 -5.84 -9.80 2.76
C ILE A 15 -5.78 -9.51 1.27
N TYR A 16 -4.60 -9.17 0.75
CA TYR A 16 -4.33 -9.14 -0.68
C TYR A 16 -3.49 -10.36 -1.08
N ASN A 17 -4.11 -11.34 -1.74
CA ASN A 17 -3.43 -12.55 -2.19
C ASN A 17 -2.54 -12.26 -3.41
N THR A 18 -1.23 -12.32 -3.21
CA THR A 18 -0.21 -12.16 -4.25
C THR A 18 -0.01 -13.43 -5.08
N GLY A 19 0.08 -13.28 -6.39
CA GLY A 19 0.34 -14.39 -7.33
C GLY A 19 -0.86 -15.31 -7.53
N TRP A 20 -2.06 -14.76 -7.32
CA TRP A 20 -3.33 -15.42 -7.58
C TRP A 20 -3.62 -15.62 -9.07
N ASN A 21 -3.09 -14.73 -9.92
CA ASN A 21 -3.32 -14.68 -11.36
C ASN A 21 -2.75 -15.92 -12.06
N ARG A 22 -3.33 -16.32 -13.20
CA ARG A 22 -3.06 -17.55 -13.96
C ARG A 22 -1.59 -18.01 -14.02
N PHE A 23 -0.66 -17.07 -14.19
CA PHE A 23 0.77 -17.35 -14.39
C PHE A 23 1.65 -17.04 -13.18
N GLY A 24 1.04 -16.73 -12.03
CA GLY A 24 1.71 -16.44 -10.77
C GLY A 24 2.23 -15.01 -10.64
N PHE A 25 2.82 -14.75 -9.47
CA PHE A 25 3.27 -13.41 -9.05
C PHE A 25 4.25 -12.79 -10.06
N ASP A 26 3.99 -11.54 -10.43
CA ASP A 26 4.74 -10.75 -11.43
C ASP A 26 5.02 -11.48 -12.75
N SER A 27 4.00 -12.13 -13.31
CA SER A 27 4.13 -12.93 -14.53
C SER A 27 2.81 -13.02 -15.30
N GLY A 28 2.89 -13.13 -16.63
CA GLY A 28 1.76 -13.46 -17.53
C GLY A 28 0.62 -12.45 -17.63
N TYR A 29 0.72 -11.29 -16.98
CA TYR A 29 -0.15 -10.15 -17.26
C TYR A 29 -0.04 -9.73 -18.74
N PRO A 30 -1.15 -9.31 -19.38
CA PRO A 30 -2.45 -8.96 -18.78
C PRO A 30 -3.42 -10.13 -18.58
N THR A 31 -3.03 -11.39 -18.85
CA THR A 31 -3.89 -12.55 -18.59
C THR A 31 -3.92 -12.93 -17.11
N ARG A 32 -5.10 -12.78 -16.50
CA ARG A 32 -5.30 -12.99 -15.04
C ARG A 32 -6.06 -14.25 -14.70
N LEU A 33 -7.07 -14.57 -15.50
CA LEU A 33 -8.05 -15.60 -15.23
C LEU A 33 -7.85 -16.83 -16.15
N PRO A 34 -8.25 -18.03 -15.70
CA PRO A 34 -8.67 -18.35 -14.32
C PRO A 34 -7.50 -18.23 -13.31
N PRO A 35 -7.75 -18.31 -11.99
CA PRO A 35 -6.69 -18.30 -10.99
C PRO A 35 -5.61 -19.34 -11.26
N ASN A 36 -4.40 -19.10 -10.75
CA ASN A 36 -3.30 -20.06 -10.83
C ASN A 36 -3.74 -21.40 -10.19
N PRO A 37 -3.75 -22.53 -10.93
CA PRO A 37 -4.19 -23.81 -10.40
C PRO A 37 -3.37 -24.30 -9.20
N GLU A 38 -2.11 -23.87 -9.05
CA GLU A 38 -1.28 -24.19 -7.87
C GLU A 38 -1.71 -23.43 -6.61
N ARG A 39 -2.54 -22.39 -6.76
CA ARG A 39 -3.03 -21.54 -5.67
C ARG A 39 -4.50 -21.82 -5.33
N GLY A 40 -5.15 -22.71 -6.08
CA GLY A 40 -6.55 -23.07 -5.93
C GLY A 40 -7.39 -22.75 -7.17
N THR A 41 -8.66 -23.12 -7.10
CA THR A 41 -9.66 -22.89 -8.14
C THR A 41 -10.41 -21.57 -7.92
N TYR A 42 -11.17 -21.11 -8.90
CA TYR A 42 -12.10 -20.00 -8.73
C TYR A 42 -13.01 -20.18 -7.52
N GLU A 43 -13.49 -21.41 -7.31
CA GLU A 43 -14.36 -21.76 -6.19
C GLU A 43 -13.64 -21.67 -4.84
N ASP A 44 -12.37 -22.06 -4.76
CA ASP A 44 -11.59 -21.94 -3.53
C ASP A 44 -11.39 -20.48 -3.12
N PHE A 45 -11.20 -19.58 -4.08
CA PHE A 45 -11.11 -18.14 -3.82
C PHE A 45 -12.45 -17.58 -3.32
N ARG A 46 -13.56 -18.00 -3.93
CA ARG A 46 -14.91 -17.64 -3.47
C ARG A 46 -15.19 -18.13 -2.06
N ASN A 47 -14.89 -19.40 -1.79
CA ASN A 47 -15.04 -20.00 -0.47
C ASN A 47 -14.18 -19.30 0.58
N ALA A 48 -12.94 -18.92 0.25
CA ALA A 48 -12.08 -18.16 1.17
C ALA A 48 -12.66 -16.78 1.52
N ALA A 49 -13.22 -16.08 0.53
CA ALA A 49 -13.87 -14.79 0.74
C ALA A 49 -15.18 -14.90 1.54
N GLU A 50 -16.00 -15.89 1.26
CA GLU A 50 -17.23 -16.19 2.02
C GLU A 50 -16.92 -16.60 3.45
N TYR A 51 -15.90 -17.44 3.64
CA TYR A 51 -15.46 -17.87 4.96
C TYR A 51 -14.98 -16.69 5.81
N GLY A 52 -14.14 -15.81 5.26
CA GLY A 52 -13.72 -14.59 5.95
C GLY A 52 -14.92 -13.77 6.45
N ARG A 53 -15.87 -13.47 5.56
CA ARG A 53 -17.09 -12.71 5.89
C ARG A 53 -17.96 -13.39 6.95
N SER A 54 -18.05 -14.73 6.93
CA SER A 54 -18.80 -15.47 7.95
C SER A 54 -18.24 -15.34 9.37
N LEU A 55 -16.95 -15.00 9.49
CA LEU A 55 -16.28 -14.79 10.79
C LEU A 55 -16.40 -13.34 11.29
N SER A 56 -16.45 -12.37 10.37
CA SER A 56 -16.64 -10.94 10.62
C SER A 56 -16.95 -10.19 9.32
N ASP A 57 -17.86 -9.21 9.37
CA ASP A 57 -18.11 -8.29 8.24
C ASP A 57 -16.87 -7.45 7.87
N GLY A 58 -15.92 -7.30 8.81
CA GLY A 58 -14.65 -6.60 8.59
C GLY A 58 -13.54 -7.46 7.99
N PHE A 59 -13.78 -8.74 7.70
CA PHE A 59 -12.78 -9.64 7.12
C PHE A 59 -12.92 -9.70 5.60
N ILE A 60 -11.99 -9.05 4.93
CA ILE A 60 -11.94 -8.88 3.48
C ILE A 60 -10.84 -9.79 2.91
N TYR A 61 -11.22 -10.63 1.96
CA TYR A 61 -10.28 -11.35 1.11
C TYR A 61 -10.28 -10.71 -0.28
N SER A 62 -9.10 -10.41 -0.79
CA SER A 62 -8.93 -9.84 -2.12
C SER A 62 -7.57 -10.24 -2.71
N VAL A 63 -7.21 -9.62 -3.80
CA VAL A 63 -6.06 -9.95 -4.63
C VAL A 63 -5.14 -8.76 -4.85
N HIS A 64 -3.87 -9.07 -5.08
CA HIS A 64 -2.89 -8.15 -5.62
C HIS A 64 -2.79 -8.34 -7.13
N ASP A 65 -3.15 -7.32 -7.90
CA ASP A 65 -3.23 -7.36 -9.36
C ASP A 65 -2.40 -6.21 -9.97
N ASN A 66 -2.07 -6.30 -11.26
CA ASN A 66 -1.21 -5.32 -11.94
C ASN A 66 -1.76 -5.06 -13.36
N TYR A 67 -1.90 -3.80 -13.75
CA TYR A 67 -2.46 -3.40 -15.06
C TYR A 67 -1.46 -2.65 -15.95
N ILE A 68 -0.19 -2.64 -15.57
CA ILE A 68 0.87 -1.90 -16.28
C ILE A 68 1.93 -2.82 -16.86
N ASP A 69 2.34 -3.86 -16.15
CA ASP A 69 3.38 -4.78 -16.60
C ASP A 69 2.77 -5.86 -17.49
N CYS A 70 3.34 -6.03 -18.69
CA CYS A 70 2.94 -7.07 -19.63
C CYS A 70 4.11 -7.98 -19.99
N TYR A 71 3.85 -9.28 -20.09
CA TYR A 71 4.89 -10.29 -20.22
C TYR A 71 4.68 -11.15 -21.46
N LYS A 72 5.78 -11.50 -22.14
CA LYS A 72 5.74 -12.31 -23.37
C LYS A 72 5.17 -13.71 -23.21
N ASN A 73 5.14 -14.23 -21.97
CA ASN A 73 4.52 -15.52 -21.67
C ASN A 73 2.99 -15.42 -21.51
N SER A 74 2.42 -14.22 -21.63
CA SER A 74 0.97 -14.02 -21.68
C SER A 74 0.43 -14.31 -23.08
N PRO A 75 -0.67 -15.07 -23.24
CA PRO A 75 -1.34 -15.23 -24.53
C PRO A 75 -1.97 -13.93 -25.04
N GLU A 76 -2.14 -12.92 -24.17
CA GLU A 76 -2.64 -11.59 -24.49
C GLU A 76 -1.51 -10.55 -24.60
N TYR A 77 -0.28 -11.01 -24.85
CA TYR A 77 0.84 -10.11 -25.10
C TYR A 77 0.78 -9.56 -26.53
N TYR A 78 0.13 -8.41 -26.68
CA TYR A 78 0.06 -7.68 -27.94
C TYR A 78 0.94 -6.43 -27.87
N VAL A 79 2.01 -6.39 -28.66
CA VAL A 79 2.98 -5.28 -28.63
C VAL A 79 2.30 -3.97 -28.98
N GLU A 80 1.32 -4.01 -29.88
CA GLU A 80 0.52 -2.91 -30.39
C GLU A 80 -0.25 -2.19 -29.28
N GLU A 81 -0.50 -2.83 -28.14
CA GLU A 81 -1.24 -2.25 -27.00
C GLU A 81 -0.33 -1.55 -25.98
N MET A 82 0.99 -1.70 -26.15
CA MET A 82 1.98 -1.18 -25.22
C MET A 82 2.25 0.31 -25.46
N VAL A 83 2.88 0.95 -24.48
CA VAL A 83 3.41 2.30 -24.66
C VAL A 83 4.50 2.26 -25.73
N HIS A 84 4.36 3.07 -26.77
CA HIS A 84 5.38 3.27 -27.79
C HIS A 84 6.10 4.60 -27.59
N ASN A 85 7.42 4.58 -27.66
CA ASN A 85 8.25 5.78 -27.57
C ASN A 85 8.23 6.57 -28.91
N LYS A 86 8.96 7.70 -28.94
CA LYS A 86 9.05 8.56 -30.14
C LYS A 86 9.60 7.89 -31.40
N ASN A 87 10.27 6.74 -31.27
CA ASN A 87 10.81 5.97 -32.39
C ASN A 87 9.86 4.82 -32.79
N GLY A 88 8.66 4.74 -32.21
CA GLY A 88 7.72 3.65 -32.46
C GLY A 88 8.14 2.31 -31.85
N ALA A 89 9.04 2.31 -30.86
CA ALA A 89 9.43 1.07 -30.16
C ALA A 89 8.69 0.94 -28.81
N PRO A 90 8.29 -0.29 -28.40
CA PRO A 90 7.64 -0.51 -27.12
C PRO A 90 8.57 -0.18 -25.94
N VAL A 91 8.01 0.44 -24.91
CA VAL A 91 8.75 0.82 -23.69
C VAL A 91 8.91 -0.39 -22.78
N LYS A 92 10.16 -0.72 -22.47
CA LYS A 92 10.51 -1.76 -21.49
C LYS A 92 10.24 -1.26 -20.06
N GLY A 93 9.68 -2.12 -19.22
CA GLY A 93 9.58 -1.89 -17.79
C GLY A 93 10.67 -2.61 -16.99
N GLY A 94 10.34 -2.96 -15.76
CA GLY A 94 11.18 -3.68 -14.81
C GLY A 94 11.49 -5.13 -15.22
N ILE A 95 12.36 -5.78 -14.45
CA ILE A 95 12.64 -7.21 -14.55
C ILE A 95 12.11 -7.85 -13.29
N TRP A 96 11.10 -8.69 -13.46
CA TRP A 96 10.41 -9.37 -12.35
C TRP A 96 10.40 -10.88 -12.59
N ARG A 97 9.57 -11.64 -11.85
CA ARG A 97 9.55 -13.10 -11.96
C ARG A 97 9.25 -13.62 -13.36
N GLY A 98 8.34 -12.98 -14.09
CA GLY A 98 8.02 -13.27 -15.48
C GLY A 98 9.07 -12.81 -16.49
N GLY A 99 10.19 -12.24 -16.02
CA GLY A 99 11.25 -11.66 -16.82
C GLY A 99 11.06 -10.16 -17.06
N ARG A 100 11.63 -9.67 -18.15
CA ARG A 100 11.50 -8.26 -18.56
C ARG A 100 10.06 -7.99 -19.02
N CYS A 101 9.35 -7.08 -18.33
CA CYS A 101 8.04 -6.63 -18.78
C CYS A 101 8.14 -5.52 -19.84
N THR A 102 7.03 -5.31 -20.53
CA THR A 102 6.75 -4.16 -21.39
C THR A 102 5.58 -3.39 -20.79
N VAL A 103 5.60 -2.06 -20.90
CA VAL A 103 4.61 -1.18 -20.26
C VAL A 103 3.34 -1.10 -21.10
N MET A 104 2.20 -1.53 -20.56
CA MET A 104 0.87 -1.36 -21.13
C MET A 104 0.49 0.12 -21.23
N CYS A 105 -0.11 0.54 -22.34
CA CYS A 105 -0.68 1.88 -22.44
C CYS A 105 -1.89 1.99 -21.49
N SER A 106 -1.90 2.94 -20.56
CA SER A 106 -2.97 3.02 -19.55
C SER A 106 -4.34 3.34 -20.14
N ALA A 107 -4.41 3.99 -21.30
CA ALA A 107 -5.66 4.15 -22.05
C ALA A 107 -6.22 2.79 -22.51
N VAL A 108 -5.34 1.85 -22.87
CA VAL A 108 -5.69 0.49 -23.28
C VAL A 108 -5.97 -0.41 -22.08
N SER A 109 -5.23 -0.27 -20.98
CA SER A 109 -5.43 -1.08 -19.77
C SER A 109 -6.86 -1.01 -19.20
N LEU A 110 -7.57 0.10 -19.44
CA LEU A 110 -8.98 0.28 -19.07
C LEU A 110 -9.91 -0.80 -19.62
N LYS A 111 -9.64 -1.35 -20.81
CA LYS A 111 -10.49 -2.42 -21.38
C LYS A 111 -10.33 -3.73 -20.60
N TYR A 112 -9.11 -4.02 -20.13
CA TYR A 112 -8.83 -5.19 -19.30
C TYR A 112 -9.44 -5.02 -17.92
N ALA A 113 -9.31 -3.83 -17.32
CA ALA A 113 -9.95 -3.51 -16.05
C ALA A 113 -11.47 -3.65 -16.12
N ALA A 114 -12.11 -3.08 -17.16
CA ALA A 114 -13.56 -3.18 -17.35
C ALA A 114 -14.05 -4.61 -17.58
N ARG A 115 -13.22 -5.46 -18.21
CA ARG A 115 -13.52 -6.88 -18.43
C ARG A 115 -13.32 -7.72 -17.16
N ASP A 116 -12.19 -7.54 -16.48
CA ASP A 116 -11.72 -8.46 -15.44
C ASP A 116 -12.25 -8.09 -14.05
N PHE A 117 -12.39 -6.81 -13.71
CA PHE A 117 -12.82 -6.39 -12.36
C PHE A 117 -14.17 -6.96 -11.93
N PRO A 118 -15.23 -6.98 -12.77
CA PRO A 118 -16.51 -7.55 -12.35
C PRO A 118 -16.41 -9.05 -12.01
N GLU A 119 -15.56 -9.79 -12.73
CA GLU A 119 -15.34 -11.22 -12.47
C GLU A 119 -14.50 -11.44 -11.21
N ILE A 120 -13.45 -10.64 -11.00
CA ILE A 120 -12.65 -10.69 -9.77
C ILE A 120 -13.50 -10.31 -8.55
N ALA A 121 -14.37 -9.31 -8.66
CA ALA A 121 -15.31 -8.92 -7.60
C ALA A 121 -16.37 -10.01 -7.34
N ARG A 122 -16.82 -10.74 -8.36
CA ARG A 122 -17.69 -11.91 -8.18
C ARG A 122 -16.98 -13.04 -7.43
N MET A 123 -15.69 -13.22 -7.67
CA MET A 123 -14.87 -14.24 -7.03
C MET A 123 -14.50 -13.87 -5.59
N THR A 124 -14.12 -12.63 -5.33
CA THR A 124 -13.55 -12.19 -4.04
C THR A 124 -14.55 -11.44 -3.15
N GLY A 125 -15.68 -11.03 -3.71
CA GLY A 125 -16.64 -10.15 -3.05
C GLY A 125 -16.24 -8.67 -3.10
N ARG A 126 -17.06 -7.84 -2.46
CA ARG A 126 -16.76 -6.41 -2.24
C ARG A 126 -15.87 -6.24 -1.00
N GLY A 127 -15.05 -5.21 -1.00
CA GLY A 127 -14.14 -4.82 0.07
C GLY A 127 -13.09 -3.85 -0.47
N SER A 128 -11.95 -4.38 -0.90
CA SER A 128 -10.86 -3.63 -1.51
C SER A 128 -10.19 -4.46 -2.61
N ILE A 129 -9.35 -3.88 -3.47
CA ILE A 129 -8.41 -4.58 -4.36
C ILE A 129 -7.09 -3.83 -4.36
N TYR A 130 -5.96 -4.53 -4.46
CA TYR A 130 -4.67 -3.90 -4.65
C TYR A 130 -4.32 -3.85 -6.14
N ILE A 131 -4.03 -2.65 -6.64
CA ILE A 131 -3.64 -2.39 -8.02
C ILE A 131 -2.22 -1.84 -8.08
N ASP A 132 -1.34 -2.68 -8.57
CA ASP A 132 0.07 -2.46 -8.79
C ASP A 132 0.36 -1.84 -10.16
N VAL A 133 1.42 -1.06 -10.37
CA VAL A 133 2.15 -0.15 -9.47
C VAL A 133 1.69 1.30 -9.74
N MET A 134 0.51 1.47 -10.34
CA MET A 134 0.11 2.69 -11.07
C MET A 134 0.10 3.98 -10.24
N GLY A 135 -0.12 3.89 -8.94
CA GLY A 135 -0.11 5.05 -8.04
C GLY A 135 1.30 5.60 -7.79
N PHE A 136 2.33 4.76 -7.94
CA PHE A 136 3.71 5.08 -7.60
C PHE A 136 4.58 5.42 -8.81
N VAL A 137 4.49 4.63 -9.89
CA VAL A 137 5.45 4.76 -11.00
C VAL A 137 5.20 6.01 -11.87
N PRO A 138 6.26 6.62 -12.45
CA PRO A 138 6.11 7.78 -13.32
C PRO A 138 5.12 7.59 -14.49
N PRO A 139 4.44 8.65 -14.94
CA PRO A 139 3.55 8.57 -16.09
C PRO A 139 4.30 8.42 -17.42
N HIS A 140 3.70 7.67 -18.33
CA HIS A 140 4.23 7.42 -19.66
C HIS A 140 3.52 8.26 -20.73
N ALA A 141 4.26 8.71 -21.74
CA ALA A 141 3.67 9.21 -22.98
C ALA A 141 3.72 8.09 -24.04
N CYS A 142 2.62 7.86 -24.74
CA CYS A 142 2.51 6.90 -25.83
C CYS A 142 2.42 7.63 -27.17
N ARG A 143 3.20 7.17 -28.16
CA ARG A 143 3.22 7.67 -29.53
C ARG A 143 2.64 6.68 -30.54
N HIS A 144 2.01 5.60 -30.07
CA HIS A 144 1.31 4.67 -30.95
C HIS A 144 0.12 5.39 -31.60
N PRO A 145 -0.11 5.25 -32.92
CA PRO A 145 -1.14 6.01 -33.64
C PRO A 145 -2.57 5.71 -33.19
N GLU A 146 -2.85 4.48 -32.73
CA GLU A 146 -4.21 4.07 -32.31
C GLU A 146 -4.58 4.48 -30.88
N HIS A 147 -3.59 4.80 -30.04
CA HIS A 147 -3.82 5.22 -28.64
C HIS A 147 -2.76 6.22 -28.16
N PRO A 148 -2.59 7.34 -28.88
CA PRO A 148 -1.64 8.36 -28.47
C PRO A 148 -2.07 8.94 -27.12
N GLN A 149 -1.12 9.09 -26.21
CA GLN A 149 -1.38 9.75 -24.93
C GLN A 149 -0.18 10.55 -24.45
N THR A 150 -0.45 11.71 -23.87
CA THR A 150 0.49 12.48 -23.06
C THR A 150 0.60 11.88 -21.66
N ARG A 151 1.63 12.30 -20.90
CA ARG A 151 1.73 11.92 -19.48
C ARG A 151 0.51 12.36 -18.67
N LYS A 152 -0.09 13.50 -19.00
CA LYS A 152 -1.31 13.99 -18.32
C LYS A 152 -2.52 13.10 -18.63
N GLU A 153 -2.63 12.60 -19.85
CA GLU A 153 -3.68 11.65 -20.23
C GLU A 153 -3.45 10.28 -19.60
N ASP A 154 -2.19 9.84 -19.47
CA ASP A 154 -1.83 8.63 -18.74
C ASP A 154 -2.31 8.70 -17.27
N LEU A 155 -2.05 9.82 -16.58
CA LEU A 155 -2.57 10.05 -15.22
C LEU A 155 -4.10 10.02 -15.16
N LYS A 156 -4.80 10.59 -16.16
CA LYS A 156 -6.27 10.53 -16.25
C LYS A 156 -6.78 9.10 -16.43
N SER A 157 -6.11 8.29 -17.26
CA SER A 157 -6.48 6.89 -17.49
C SER A 157 -6.25 6.04 -16.23
N ARG A 158 -5.14 6.25 -15.51
CA ARG A 158 -4.89 5.60 -14.22
C ARG A 158 -5.96 5.94 -13.19
N ARG A 159 -6.33 7.22 -13.06
CA ARG A 159 -7.46 7.65 -12.20
C ARG A 159 -8.77 6.97 -12.57
N ARG A 160 -9.07 6.82 -13.87
CA ARG A 160 -10.27 6.09 -14.34
C ARG A 160 -10.21 4.61 -13.95
N LEU A 161 -9.04 3.98 -14.05
CA LEU A 161 -8.85 2.60 -13.63
C LEU A 161 -9.09 2.42 -12.13
N PHE A 162 -8.54 3.31 -11.29
CA PHE A 162 -8.82 3.31 -9.85
C PHE A 162 -10.30 3.55 -9.53
N ALA A 163 -10.95 4.48 -10.24
CA ALA A 163 -12.39 4.71 -10.08
C ALA A 163 -13.24 3.48 -10.47
N LEU A 164 -12.84 2.75 -11.52
CA LEU A 164 -13.48 1.48 -11.89
C LEU A 164 -13.28 0.42 -10.79
N ALA A 165 -12.07 0.31 -10.24
CA ALA A 165 -11.82 -0.59 -9.11
C ALA A 165 -12.69 -0.23 -7.90
N ARG A 166 -12.74 1.05 -7.49
CA ARG A 166 -13.60 1.48 -6.38
C ARG A 166 -15.08 1.20 -6.62
N LYS A 167 -15.56 1.34 -7.86
CA LYS A 167 -16.94 1.00 -8.20
C LYS A 167 -17.24 -0.49 -7.97
N GLU A 168 -16.39 -1.38 -8.49
CA GLU A 168 -16.62 -2.82 -8.44
C GLU A 168 -16.33 -3.42 -7.06
N PHE A 169 -15.28 -2.97 -6.37
CA PHE A 169 -14.85 -3.51 -5.07
C PHE A 169 -15.33 -2.69 -3.87
N GLY A 170 -15.46 -1.38 -3.99
CA GLY A 170 -15.76 -0.46 -2.89
C GLY A 170 -14.55 0.34 -2.41
N SER A 171 -13.35 -0.23 -2.53
CA SER A 171 -12.09 0.42 -2.19
C SER A 171 -10.96 -0.04 -3.11
N VAL A 172 -9.90 0.77 -3.23
CA VAL A 172 -8.68 0.42 -3.96
C VAL A 172 -7.42 0.81 -3.20
N ALA A 173 -6.46 -0.11 -3.19
CA ALA A 173 -5.10 0.09 -2.72
C ALA A 173 -4.12 0.14 -3.90
N THR A 174 -2.96 0.79 -3.71
CA THR A 174 -1.86 0.80 -4.69
C THR A 174 -0.50 0.84 -4.00
N GLU A 175 0.57 0.65 -4.76
CA GLU A 175 1.94 0.67 -4.23
C GLU A 175 2.34 2.07 -3.73
N ALA A 176 3.16 2.07 -2.67
CA ALA A 176 3.74 3.19 -1.96
C ALA A 176 2.70 4.21 -1.44
N ALA A 177 3.18 5.39 -1.06
CA ALA A 177 2.34 6.58 -1.08
C ALA A 177 1.91 6.80 -2.53
N PRO A 178 0.60 6.74 -2.86
CA PRO A 178 0.17 7.15 -4.20
C PRO A 178 0.65 8.60 -4.43
N ALA A 179 1.03 8.97 -5.64
CA ALA A 179 1.25 10.39 -5.89
C ALA A 179 -0.07 11.17 -5.73
N ASP A 180 0.02 12.41 -5.24
CA ASP A 180 -1.10 13.26 -4.82
C ASP A 180 -2.25 13.36 -5.84
N TYR A 181 -1.94 13.28 -7.14
CA TYR A 181 -2.92 13.27 -8.22
C TYR A 181 -3.98 12.15 -8.14
N CYS A 182 -3.81 11.16 -7.26
CA CYS A 182 -4.78 10.09 -7.03
C CYS A 182 -5.26 9.94 -5.58
N ALA A 183 -4.92 10.87 -4.68
CA ALA A 183 -5.31 10.83 -3.27
C ALA A 183 -6.83 10.86 -3.03
N ASP A 184 -7.63 11.35 -3.98
CA ASP A 184 -9.11 11.38 -3.93
C ASP A 184 -9.77 10.10 -4.50
N VAL A 185 -8.99 9.24 -5.18
CA VAL A 185 -9.49 8.03 -5.86
C VAL A 185 -8.79 6.75 -5.42
N VAL A 186 -7.83 6.84 -4.49
CA VAL A 186 -7.14 5.71 -3.86
C VAL A 186 -7.39 5.81 -2.36
N ASP A 187 -7.80 4.71 -1.74
CA ASP A 187 -8.14 4.72 -0.31
C ASP A 187 -6.96 4.22 0.57
N LEU A 188 -6.01 3.48 -0.03
CA LEU A 188 -4.87 2.92 0.70
C LEU A 188 -3.57 2.88 -0.13
N GLY A 189 -2.49 3.37 0.44
CA GLY A 189 -1.12 3.15 -0.05
C GLY A 189 -0.44 2.01 0.72
N ALA A 190 0.21 1.11 0.01
CA ALA A 190 0.89 -0.03 0.59
C ALA A 190 2.40 0.16 0.56
N PHE A 191 3.14 -0.49 1.45
CA PHE A 191 4.62 -0.46 1.40
C PHE A 191 5.20 0.98 1.48
N PHE A 192 4.59 1.83 2.31
CA PHE A 192 5.05 3.21 2.53
C PHE A 192 6.51 3.27 2.96
N PHE A 193 7.27 4.20 2.36
CA PHE A 193 8.66 4.45 2.74
C PHE A 193 8.75 5.52 3.82
N PHE A 194 9.31 5.18 4.98
CA PHE A 194 9.66 6.18 6.03
C PHE A 194 10.79 7.09 5.58
N THR A 195 11.80 6.50 4.92
CA THR A 195 12.92 7.18 4.29
C THR A 195 13.21 6.53 2.93
N GLN A 196 13.72 7.30 1.98
CA GLN A 196 14.31 6.72 0.78
C GLN A 196 15.75 6.33 1.09
N LYS A 197 16.22 5.19 0.56
CA LYS A 197 17.66 4.85 0.61
C LYS A 197 18.43 5.95 -0.10
N ILE A 198 19.11 6.80 0.66
CA ILE A 198 20.03 7.78 0.09
C ILE A 198 21.30 7.04 -0.34
N HIS A 199 21.94 7.52 -1.41
CA HIS A 199 23.20 7.00 -1.92
C HIS A 199 24.25 6.73 -0.82
N PRO A 200 25.14 5.74 -1.00
CA PRO A 200 26.23 5.49 -0.06
C PRO A 200 27.02 6.78 0.22
N GLY A 201 27.18 7.15 1.50
CA GLY A 201 27.94 8.33 1.93
C GLY A 201 27.12 9.51 2.42
N PHE A 202 25.78 9.42 2.43
CA PHE A 202 24.93 10.41 3.10
C PHE A 202 24.63 10.01 4.54
N ILE A 203 24.51 11.00 5.43
CA ILE A 203 23.96 10.83 6.77
C ILE A 203 22.51 10.35 6.60
N ASP A 204 22.10 9.33 7.35
CA ASP A 204 20.71 8.89 7.37
C ASP A 204 19.82 10.10 7.68
N PRO A 205 18.81 10.43 6.86
CA PRO A 205 17.93 11.55 7.13
C PRO A 205 17.03 11.18 8.31
N VAL A 206 16.67 12.18 9.11
CA VAL A 206 15.59 12.01 10.09
C VAL A 206 14.27 11.94 9.32
N PRO A 207 13.45 10.89 9.50
CA PRO A 207 12.18 10.75 8.79
C PRO A 207 11.16 11.79 9.27
N ILE A 208 10.53 12.50 8.34
CA ILE A 208 9.41 13.42 8.61
C ILE A 208 8.18 12.90 7.84
N PRO A 209 7.00 12.75 8.48
CA PRO A 209 5.79 12.22 7.85
C PRO A 209 5.09 13.26 6.95
N LEU A 210 5.81 13.84 5.99
CA LEU A 210 5.28 14.92 5.12
C LEU A 210 4.02 14.51 4.35
N TRP A 211 3.94 13.26 3.91
CA TRP A 211 2.74 12.75 3.24
C TRP A 211 1.55 12.71 4.20
N GLN A 212 1.74 12.16 5.40
CA GLN A 212 0.68 11.99 6.38
C GLN A 212 0.22 13.34 6.93
N LEU A 213 1.12 14.31 7.11
CA LEU A 213 0.77 15.68 7.48
C LEU A 213 -0.20 16.36 6.50
N VAL A 214 -0.31 15.86 5.25
CA VAL A 214 -1.22 16.40 4.24
C VAL A 214 -2.41 15.47 3.96
N TYR A 215 -2.21 14.16 3.99
CA TYR A 215 -3.17 13.18 3.45
C TYR A 215 -3.52 12.04 4.41
N HIS A 216 -3.16 12.10 5.70
CA HIS A 216 -3.42 10.98 6.63
C HIS A 216 -4.90 10.60 6.77
N ASP A 217 -5.78 11.60 6.80
CA ASP A 217 -7.23 11.42 6.87
C ASP A 217 -7.88 11.09 5.51
N SER A 218 -7.08 11.04 4.45
CA SER A 218 -7.52 10.86 3.07
C SER A 218 -7.11 9.50 2.51
N VAL A 219 -5.88 9.06 2.79
CA VAL A 219 -5.30 7.82 2.27
C VAL A 219 -4.66 7.03 3.40
N LEU A 220 -5.21 5.85 3.70
CA LEU A 220 -4.62 4.92 4.68
C LEU A 220 -3.26 4.43 4.20
N GLY A 221 -2.39 4.05 5.13
CA GLY A 221 -1.08 3.53 4.78
C GLY A 221 -0.68 2.32 5.60
N TYR A 222 0.08 1.40 5.01
CA TYR A 222 0.86 0.41 5.76
C TYR A 222 2.26 0.26 5.17
N THR A 223 3.17 -0.29 5.96
CA THR A 223 4.46 -0.77 5.46
C THR A 223 4.85 -2.07 6.15
N GLY A 224 5.88 -2.73 5.62
CA GLY A 224 6.41 -3.97 6.18
C GLY A 224 7.66 -3.72 7.01
N GLU A 225 7.85 -4.53 8.05
CA GLU A 225 9.09 -4.54 8.81
C GLU A 225 10.29 -4.81 7.90
N GLY A 226 11.39 -4.06 8.10
CA GLY A 226 12.63 -4.18 7.34
C GLY A 226 12.59 -3.59 5.94
N LEU A 227 11.41 -3.41 5.33
CA LEU A 227 11.27 -2.90 3.97
C LEU A 227 11.90 -1.50 3.80
N CYS A 228 11.71 -0.66 4.82
CA CYS A 228 12.19 0.73 4.82
C CYS A 228 13.40 0.93 5.74
N GLY A 229 14.10 -0.15 6.10
CA GLY A 229 15.29 -0.09 6.95
C GLY A 229 15.03 0.14 8.43
N TYR A 230 13.79 -0.03 8.90
CA TYR A 230 13.41 -0.04 10.31
C TYR A 230 12.89 -1.44 10.69
N SER A 231 13.25 -1.92 11.88
CA SER A 231 12.88 -3.24 12.38
C SER A 231 12.68 -3.21 13.91
N GLY A 232 12.07 -4.24 14.46
CA GLY A 232 11.82 -4.38 15.89
C GLY A 232 11.03 -3.21 16.45
N GLY A 233 11.49 -2.71 17.60
CA GLY A 233 10.87 -1.59 18.30
C GLY A 233 10.72 -0.32 17.44
N ASP A 234 11.74 0.03 16.66
CA ASP A 234 11.69 1.22 15.81
C ASP A 234 10.64 1.11 14.70
N TYR A 235 10.47 -0.08 14.10
CA TYR A 235 9.41 -0.29 13.12
C TYR A 235 8.03 -0.05 13.73
N LEU A 236 7.80 -0.55 14.94
CA LEU A 236 6.54 -0.36 15.65
C LEU A 236 6.34 1.10 16.06
N ALA A 237 7.40 1.75 16.54
CA ALA A 237 7.38 3.16 16.90
C ALA A 237 7.06 4.05 15.70
N MET A 238 7.70 3.80 14.56
CA MET A 238 7.43 4.49 13.30
C MET A 238 6.02 4.22 12.77
N THR A 239 5.55 2.98 12.85
CA THR A 239 4.18 2.60 12.46
C THR A 239 3.15 3.40 13.26
N ALA A 240 3.33 3.49 14.57
CA ALA A 240 2.44 4.27 15.44
C ALA A 240 2.54 5.77 15.14
N LEU A 241 3.76 6.31 15.06
CA LEU A 241 4.04 7.73 14.89
C LEU A 241 3.50 8.30 13.57
N TYR A 242 3.49 7.49 12.51
CA TYR A 242 2.95 7.83 11.20
C TYR A 242 1.46 7.49 11.06
N GLY A 243 0.84 6.87 12.07
CA GLY A 243 -0.55 6.42 12.01
C GLY A 243 -0.80 5.35 10.95
N LEU A 244 0.18 4.46 10.70
CA LEU A 244 0.04 3.40 9.72
C LEU A 244 -0.75 2.20 10.27
N LEU A 245 -1.45 1.51 9.38
CA LEU A 245 -2.16 0.27 9.67
C LEU A 245 -1.18 -0.85 10.02
N PRO A 246 -1.49 -1.69 11.01
CA PRO A 246 -0.69 -2.85 11.37
C PRO A 246 -0.76 -3.93 10.29
N THR A 247 0.35 -4.63 10.09
CA THR A 247 0.44 -5.81 9.23
C THR A 247 0.49 -7.13 10.01
N SER A 248 0.86 -7.08 11.30
CA SER A 248 0.90 -8.26 12.17
C SER A 248 -0.48 -8.60 12.73
N LEU A 249 -0.72 -9.90 12.93
CA LEU A 249 -1.92 -10.42 13.58
C LEU A 249 -1.65 -10.82 15.04
N ASP A 250 -0.69 -10.17 15.71
CA ASP A 250 -0.34 -10.41 17.10
C ASP A 250 -0.98 -9.37 18.05
N GLU A 251 -0.60 -9.41 19.33
CA GLU A 251 -1.12 -8.48 20.34
C GLU A 251 -0.80 -7.02 20.00
N THR A 252 0.40 -6.72 19.50
CA THR A 252 0.79 -5.36 19.11
C THR A 252 -0.02 -4.87 17.92
N GLY A 253 -0.19 -5.69 16.89
CA GLY A 253 -1.04 -5.37 15.74
C GLY A 253 -2.49 -5.14 16.17
N ARG A 254 -2.98 -5.92 17.15
CA ARG A 254 -4.32 -5.73 17.73
C ARG A 254 -4.40 -4.40 18.47
N ARG A 255 -3.41 -4.05 19.29
CA ARG A 255 -3.34 -2.76 19.97
C ARG A 255 -3.42 -1.61 18.97
N PHE A 256 -2.63 -1.62 17.90
CA PHE A 256 -2.74 -0.61 16.83
C PHE A 256 -4.14 -0.55 16.23
N SER A 257 -4.71 -1.71 15.85
CA SER A 257 -6.03 -1.79 15.23
C SER A 257 -7.14 -1.15 16.07
N PHE A 258 -7.04 -1.16 17.40
CA PHE A 258 -8.04 -0.60 18.31
C PHE A 258 -7.67 0.79 18.86
N GLU A 259 -6.44 0.96 19.35
CA GLU A 259 -5.97 2.21 19.99
C GLU A 259 -5.82 3.36 18.99
N LEU A 260 -5.39 3.09 17.75
CA LEU A 260 -5.25 4.10 16.68
C LEU A 260 -6.46 4.16 15.74
N ARG A 261 -7.52 3.37 16.01
CA ARG A 261 -8.64 3.20 15.08
C ARG A 261 -9.29 4.50 14.64
N SER A 262 -9.49 5.41 15.60
CA SER A 262 -10.09 6.71 15.35
C SER A 262 -9.10 7.65 14.66
N ALA A 263 -7.81 7.55 15.00
CA ALA A 263 -6.75 8.33 14.38
C ALA A 263 -6.61 8.04 12.88
N TYR A 264 -6.79 6.79 12.42
CA TYR A 264 -6.64 6.41 10.99
C TYR A 264 -7.50 7.22 10.00
N CYS A 265 -8.52 7.94 10.47
CA CYS A 265 -9.35 8.82 9.66
C CYS A 265 -9.36 10.26 10.19
N ALA A 266 -8.38 10.63 11.01
CA ALA A 266 -8.22 11.94 11.61
C ALA A 266 -7.00 12.65 11.00
N GLU A 267 -7.11 13.96 10.82
CA GLU A 267 -6.00 14.80 10.34
C GLU A 267 -4.79 14.66 11.28
N MET A 268 -3.60 14.51 10.71
CA MET A 268 -2.34 14.62 11.46
C MET A 268 -2.01 16.09 11.67
N LEU A 269 -2.34 16.63 12.84
CA LEU A 269 -2.24 18.06 13.15
C LEU A 269 -0.81 18.55 13.35
N SER A 270 0.05 17.74 13.98
CA SER A 270 1.45 18.09 14.20
C SER A 270 2.36 16.89 14.29
N HIS A 271 3.62 17.13 13.97
CA HIS A 271 4.74 16.23 14.18
C HIS A 271 5.93 17.03 14.72
N GLU A 272 6.43 16.66 15.90
CA GLU A 272 7.41 17.43 16.66
C GLU A 272 8.54 16.52 17.15
N PHE A 273 9.79 16.88 16.87
CA PHE A 273 10.94 16.18 17.45
C PHE A 273 11.10 16.53 18.92
N LEU A 274 11.38 15.53 19.73
CA LEU A 274 11.59 15.67 21.16
C LEU A 274 13.10 15.60 21.48
N PRO A 275 13.56 16.34 22.48
CA PRO A 275 14.95 16.24 22.91
C PRO A 275 15.21 14.86 23.53
N VAL A 276 16.22 14.15 23.04
CA VAL A 276 16.79 12.95 23.68
C VAL A 276 18.24 13.21 24.09
N ALA A 277 18.70 12.47 25.09
CA ALA A 277 20.10 12.46 25.47
C ALA A 277 20.92 11.66 24.45
N GLY A 278 22.16 12.08 24.17
CA GLY A 278 23.06 11.38 23.23
C GLY A 278 23.16 12.02 21.84
N GLU A 279 23.70 11.26 20.88
CA GLU A 279 23.81 11.70 19.49
C GLU A 279 22.41 11.76 18.83
N ASN A 280 22.06 12.96 18.33
CA ASN A 280 20.78 13.22 17.69
C ASN A 280 20.98 13.28 16.17
N GLY A 281 20.31 12.40 15.42
CA GLY A 281 20.36 12.40 13.96
C GLY A 281 20.07 11.05 13.33
N GLY A 282 19.58 11.09 12.09
CA GLY A 282 19.20 9.91 11.33
C GLY A 282 18.13 9.06 12.02
N LYS A 283 18.48 7.80 12.35
CA LYS A 283 17.53 6.85 12.94
C LYS A 283 17.37 7.01 14.45
N ALA A 284 18.34 7.63 15.14
CA ALA A 284 18.27 7.89 16.57
C ALA A 284 17.55 9.23 16.82
N PHE A 285 16.27 9.16 17.17
CA PHE A 285 15.46 10.33 17.50
C PHE A 285 14.24 9.93 18.35
N ALA A 286 13.63 10.91 19.02
CA ALA A 286 12.28 10.78 19.53
C ALA A 286 11.37 11.84 18.91
N ALA A 287 10.08 11.53 18.80
CA ALA A 287 9.11 12.44 18.22
C ALA A 287 7.72 12.21 18.79
N ARG A 288 6.87 13.21 18.59
CA ARG A 288 5.46 13.21 18.94
C ARG A 288 4.61 13.57 17.73
N THR A 289 3.52 12.83 17.55
CA THR A 289 2.48 13.15 16.56
C THR A 289 1.15 13.35 17.27
N VAL A 290 0.38 14.35 16.85
CA VAL A 290 -0.98 14.63 17.36
C VAL A 290 -1.99 14.55 16.23
N PHE A 291 -3.11 13.88 16.46
CA PHE A 291 -4.22 13.74 15.52
C PHE A 291 -5.44 14.56 15.94
N SER A 292 -6.32 14.90 15.00
CA SER A 292 -7.51 15.74 15.26
C SER A 292 -8.61 15.09 16.11
N ASP A 293 -8.57 13.76 16.27
CA ASP A 293 -9.42 13.02 17.22
C ASP A 293 -8.87 13.04 18.67
N GLY A 294 -7.83 13.84 18.90
CA GLY A 294 -7.14 13.98 20.18
C GLY A 294 -6.15 12.85 20.48
N THR A 295 -5.94 11.88 19.58
CA THR A 295 -4.91 10.86 19.74
C THR A 295 -3.52 11.50 19.72
N GLU A 296 -2.66 11.06 20.64
CA GLU A 296 -1.27 11.47 20.73
C GLU A 296 -0.40 10.22 20.70
N VAL A 297 0.63 10.25 19.86
CA VAL A 297 1.65 9.20 19.80
C VAL A 297 2.99 9.82 20.16
N VAL A 298 3.68 9.21 21.10
CA VAL A 298 5.07 9.54 21.44
C VAL A 298 5.93 8.32 21.12
N ALA A 299 6.98 8.50 20.33
CA ALA A 299 7.87 7.45 19.87
C ALA A 299 9.32 7.78 20.22
N ASN A 300 10.07 6.76 20.64
CA ASN A 300 11.49 6.84 20.93
C ASN A 300 12.23 5.79 20.10
N CYS A 301 12.95 6.24 19.07
CA CYS A 301 13.83 5.43 18.23
C CYS A 301 15.31 5.61 18.61
N SER A 302 15.61 6.22 19.76
CA SER A 302 16.97 6.38 20.27
C SER A 302 17.36 5.25 21.22
N ASP A 303 18.67 5.15 21.49
CA ASP A 303 19.23 4.15 22.41
C ASP A 303 19.04 4.50 23.89
N GLU A 304 18.58 5.73 24.19
CA GLU A 304 18.39 6.24 25.56
C GLU A 304 16.90 6.33 25.92
N PRO A 305 16.53 6.17 27.20
CA PRO A 305 15.17 6.42 27.65
C PRO A 305 14.74 7.88 27.43
N LEU A 306 13.50 8.08 26.98
CA LEU A 306 12.89 9.38 26.78
C LEU A 306 12.04 9.76 28.01
N THR A 307 12.24 10.96 28.53
CA THR A 307 11.32 11.58 29.51
C THR A 307 10.51 12.68 28.83
N PHE A 308 9.18 12.52 28.79
CA PHE A 308 8.25 13.50 28.21
C PHE A 308 7.11 13.81 29.20
N GLY A 309 7.19 14.96 29.87
CA GLY A 309 6.26 15.30 30.95
C GLY A 309 6.35 14.29 32.10
N LYS A 310 5.29 13.49 32.30
CA LYS A 310 5.25 12.39 33.28
C LYS A 310 5.50 11.01 32.65
N LEU A 311 5.55 10.93 31.32
CA LEU A 311 5.82 9.70 30.59
C LEU A 311 7.32 9.43 30.59
N ILE A 312 7.69 8.20 30.97
CA ILE A 312 9.03 7.64 30.76
C ILE A 312 8.87 6.52 29.75
N LEU A 313 9.62 6.59 28.65
CA LEU A 313 9.52 5.68 27.54
C LEU A 313 10.88 5.03 27.28
N ASP A 314 10.92 3.71 27.24
CA ASP A 314 12.15 2.95 26.99
C ASP A 314 12.70 3.23 25.58
N SER A 315 13.96 2.86 25.34
CA SER A 315 14.55 2.90 23.99
C SER A 315 13.76 2.02 23.01
N HIS A 316 13.73 2.43 21.73
CA HIS A 316 13.04 1.73 20.64
C HIS A 316 11.58 1.36 20.97
N SER A 317 10.82 2.29 21.55
CA SER A 317 9.45 2.03 22.00
C SER A 317 8.50 3.19 21.71
N PHE A 318 7.21 3.01 22.02
CA PHE A 318 6.19 4.02 21.76
C PHE A 318 5.08 3.99 22.79
N HIS A 319 4.36 5.10 22.89
CA HIS A 319 3.16 5.26 23.71
C HIS A 319 2.05 5.85 22.85
N ILE A 320 0.84 5.26 22.95
CA ILE A 320 -0.38 5.80 22.37
C ILE A 320 -1.25 6.29 23.53
N GLY A 321 -1.61 7.56 23.48
CA GLY A 321 -2.41 8.22 24.50
C GLY A 321 -3.42 9.18 23.90
N LYS A 322 -4.01 10.00 24.77
CA LYS A 322 -4.85 11.14 24.37
C LYS A 322 -4.17 12.41 24.83
N LYS A 323 -4.16 13.43 23.97
CA LYS A 323 -3.65 14.76 24.30
C LYS A 323 -4.49 15.31 25.45
N THR A 324 -3.85 15.51 26.60
CA THR A 324 -4.48 16.24 27.70
C THR A 324 -4.60 17.70 27.29
N SER A 325 -5.82 18.21 27.29
CA SER A 325 -6.18 19.63 27.05
C SER A 325 -5.43 20.58 27.97
#